data_AF-A0A183MZ92-F1
#
_entry.id   AF-A0A183MZ92-F1
#
_cell.length_a   1.000
_cell.length_b   1.000
_cell.length_c   1.000
_cell.angle_alpha   90.00
_cell.angle_beta   90.00
_cell.angle_gamma   90.00
#
_symmetry.space_group_name_H-M   'P 1'
#
loop_
_entity.id
_entity.type
_entity.pdbx_description
1 polymer ?
#
loop_
_entity_poly.entity_id
_entity_poly.type
_entity_poly.pdbx_seq_one_letter_code
_entity_poly.pdbx_strand_id
1 'polypeptide(L)'
;MHSNCLRKILNIHWPDTISNNLLWERTNQLPAEEEIRKRRWKWIEHTLRKSSNCITRQALTWNPEGNRKRGRPKNTLRRIIEADMKTMNYNWTELERIA
;
A
#
# COMPACT_ATOMS: atom_id res chain seq x y z
N MET A 1 -6.47 -12.04 -6.67
CA MET A 1 -6.64 -12.16 -8.14
C MET A 1 -7.09 -10.82 -8.70
N HIS A 2 -6.89 -10.54 -9.99
CA HIS A 2 -7.36 -9.30 -10.62
C HIS A 2 -8.89 -9.36 -10.81
N SER A 3 -9.60 -8.25 -10.60
CA SER A 3 -11.08 -8.13 -10.70
C SER A 3 -11.65 -8.69 -12.00
N ASN A 4 -10.94 -8.57 -13.13
CA ASN A 4 -11.40 -9.10 -14.42
C ASN A 4 -11.42 -10.64 -14.47
N CYS A 5 -10.48 -11.31 -13.80
CA CYS A 5 -10.48 -12.77 -13.68
C CYS A 5 -11.65 -13.25 -12.83
N LEU A 6 -11.94 -12.56 -11.73
CA LEU A 6 -13.06 -12.87 -10.85
C LEU A 6 -14.41 -12.70 -11.56
N ARG A 7 -14.56 -11.65 -12.37
CA ARG A 7 -15.77 -11.45 -13.20
C ARG A 7 -15.99 -12.58 -14.20
N LYS A 8 -14.92 -13.07 -14.84
CA LYS A 8 -14.99 -14.23 -15.75
C LYS A 8 -15.37 -15.53 -15.02
N ILE A 9 -14.79 -15.77 -13.84
CA ILE A 9 -15.09 -16.97 -13.02
C ILE A 9 -16.55 -16.94 -12.54
N LEU A 10 -17.05 -15.76 -12.16
CA LEU A 10 -18.45 -15.55 -11.75
C LEU A 10 -19.42 -15.42 -12.94
N ASN A 11 -18.93 -15.59 -14.18
CA ASN A 11 -19.71 -15.49 -15.42
C ASN A 11 -20.47 -14.16 -15.60
N ILE A 12 -19.93 -13.06 -15.06
CA ILE A 12 -20.56 -11.72 -15.13
C ILE A 12 -20.27 -11.11 -16.49
N HIS A 13 -21.33 -10.83 -17.25
CA HIS A 13 -21.25 -10.25 -18.59
C HIS A 13 -21.54 -8.75 -18.57
N TRP A 14 -21.26 -8.08 -19.69
CA TRP A 14 -21.36 -6.63 -19.80
C TRP A 14 -22.76 -6.00 -19.59
N PRO A 15 -23.92 -6.69 -19.64
CA PRO A 15 -25.15 -6.07 -19.13
C PRO A 15 -25.20 -6.04 -17.59
N ASP A 16 -24.50 -6.96 -16.91
CA ASP A 16 -24.52 -7.10 -15.46
C ASP A 16 -23.48 -6.19 -14.81
N THR A 17 -23.93 -5.03 -14.33
CA THR A 17 -23.06 -4.07 -13.64
C THR A 17 -22.97 -4.41 -12.15
N ILE A 18 -21.95 -5.18 -11.77
CA ILE A 18 -21.59 -5.44 -10.38
C ILE A 18 -20.49 -4.47 -9.92
N SER A 19 -20.68 -3.88 -8.73
CA SER A 19 -19.65 -3.08 -8.07
C SER A 19 -18.47 -3.96 -7.63
N ASN A 20 -17.26 -3.39 -7.58
CA ASN A 20 -16.09 -4.15 -7.14
C ASN A 20 -16.20 -4.60 -5.67
N ASN A 21 -16.85 -3.81 -4.82
CA ASN A 21 -17.10 -4.17 -3.42
C ASN A 21 -17.94 -5.44 -3.32
N LEU A 22 -19.04 -5.51 -4.06
CA LEU A 22 -19.92 -6.68 -4.08
C LEU A 22 -19.22 -7.93 -4.65
N LEU A 23 -18.33 -7.74 -5.63
CA LEU A 23 -17.50 -8.81 -6.19
C LEU A 23 -16.54 -9.40 -5.14
N TRP A 24 -15.90 -8.55 -4.34
CA TRP A 24 -14.99 -8.96 -3.26
C TRP A 24 -15.72 -9.66 -2.12
N GLU A 25 -16.87 -9.12 -1.69
CA GLU A 25 -17.76 -9.75 -0.72
C GLU A 25 -18.17 -11.15 -1.16
N ARG A 26 -18.61 -11.31 -2.42
CA ARG A 26 -19.06 -12.60 -2.95
C ARG A 26 -17.94 -13.63 -3.08
N THR A 27 -16.71 -13.18 -3.29
CA THR A 27 -15.54 -14.07 -3.44
C THR A 27 -14.75 -14.26 -2.14
N ASN A 28 -15.12 -13.57 -1.06
CA ASN A 28 -14.34 -13.48 0.18
C ASN A 28 -12.86 -13.09 -0.07
N GLN A 29 -12.58 -12.36 -1.15
CA GLN A 29 -11.22 -11.93 -1.51
C GLN A 29 -11.00 -10.49 -1.06
N LEU A 30 -9.83 -10.25 -0.46
CA LEU A 30 -9.37 -8.89 -0.17
C LEU A 30 -8.85 -8.22 -1.45
N PRO A 31 -9.06 -6.90 -1.61
CA PRO A 31 -8.38 -6.13 -2.66
C PRO A 31 -6.87 -6.30 -2.57
N ALA A 32 -6.21 -6.48 -3.72
CA ALA A 32 -4.75 -6.65 -3.76
C ALA A 32 -4.00 -5.47 -3.11
N GLU A 33 -4.57 -4.26 -3.19
CA GLU A 33 -4.03 -3.07 -2.56
C GLU A 33 -4.00 -3.17 -1.03
N GLU A 34 -5.05 -3.75 -0.42
CA GLU A 34 -5.07 -3.98 1.03
C GLU A 34 -4.05 -5.02 1.47
N GLU A 35 -3.87 -6.08 0.68
CA GLU A 35 -2.88 -7.11 0.96
C GLU A 35 -1.45 -6.53 0.87
N ILE A 36 -1.17 -5.74 -0.17
CA ILE A 36 0.10 -5.03 -0.35
C ILE A 36 0.34 -4.08 0.82
N ARG A 37 -0.68 -3.32 1.25
CA ARG A 37 -0.60 -2.40 2.39
C ARG A 37 -0.30 -3.14 3.69
N LYS A 38 -0.97 -4.26 3.97
CA LYS A 38 -0.70 -5.11 5.15
C LYS A 38 0.73 -5.62 5.16
N ARG A 39 1.24 -6.10 4.02
CA ARG A 39 2.63 -6.59 3.90
C ARG A 39 3.63 -5.45 4.09
N ARG A 40 3.36 -4.28 3.50
CA ARG A 40 4.19 -3.08 3.65
C ARG A 40 4.25 -2.62 5.11
N TRP A 41 3.11 -2.64 5.81
CA TRP A 41 3.05 -2.25 7.22
C TRP A 41 3.88 -3.18 8.13
N LYS A 42 3.76 -4.50 7.94
CA LYS A 42 4.62 -5.48 8.64
C LYS A 42 6.11 -5.21 8.40
N TRP A 43 6.48 -4.84 7.17
CA TRP A 43 7.87 -4.51 6.85
C TRP A 43 8.32 -3.21 7.53
N ILE A 44 7.49 -2.16 7.51
CA ILE A 44 7.77 -0.88 8.18
C ILE A 44 8.00 -1.11 9.68
N GLU A 45 7.10 -1.82 10.35
CA GLU A 45 7.23 -2.16 11.76
C GLU A 45 8.55 -2.90 12.05
N HIS A 46 8.89 -3.91 11.24
CA HIS A 46 10.15 -4.63 11.38
C HIS A 46 11.37 -3.72 11.21
N THR A 47 11.34 -2.81 10.23
CA THR A 47 12.44 -1.86 9.98
C THR A 47 12.57 -0.81 11.08
N LEU A 48 11.47 -0.40 11.71
CA LEU A 48 11.50 0.56 12.81
C LEU A 48 12.05 -0.06 14.11
N ARG A 49 11.85 -1.36 14.36
CA ARG A 49 12.46 -2.05 15.51
C ARG A 49 13.99 -2.20 15.40
N LYS A 50 14.59 -1.92 14.22
CA LYS A 50 16.05 -1.90 14.07
C LYS A 50 16.64 -0.63 14.68
N SER A 51 17.94 -0.67 14.98
CA SER A 51 18.67 0.49 15.51
C SER A 51 18.55 1.70 14.57
N SER A 52 18.58 2.89 15.16
CA SER A 52 18.55 4.18 14.43
C SER A 52 19.66 4.31 13.38
N ASN A 53 20.81 3.69 13.64
CA ASN A 53 21.97 3.71 12.74
C ASN A 53 21.83 2.72 11.57
N CYS A 54 20.81 1.87 11.54
CA CYS A 54 20.63 0.93 10.47
C CYS A 54 20.23 1.64 9.17
N ILE A 55 20.97 1.35 8.09
CA ILE A 55 20.74 1.94 6.75
C ILE A 55 19.28 1.78 6.31
N THR A 56 18.65 0.63 6.62
CA THR A 56 17.25 0.39 6.24
C THR A 56 16.27 1.31 6.97
N ARG A 57 16.57 1.71 8.22
CA ARG A 57 15.74 2.64 9.00
C ARG A 57 15.92 4.08 8.50
N GLN A 58 17.15 4.48 8.18
CA GLN A 58 17.44 5.78 7.57
C GLN A 58 16.81 5.92 6.17
N ALA A 59 16.80 4.85 5.38
CA ALA A 59 16.19 4.83 4.06
C ALA A 59 14.67 5.06 4.07
N LEU A 60 13.97 4.79 5.18
CA LEU A 60 12.52 5.04 5.30
C LEU A 60 12.19 6.54 5.25
N THR A 61 13.01 7.37 5.88
CA THR A 61 12.80 8.83 5.98
C THR A 61 13.57 9.60 4.91
N TRP A 62 14.49 8.93 4.21
CA TRP A 62 15.32 9.52 3.16
C TRP A 62 14.48 10.12 2.02
N ASN A 63 14.70 11.41 1.74
CA ASN A 63 14.15 12.09 0.57
C ASN A 63 15.27 12.29 -0.45
N PRO A 64 15.28 11.54 -1.57
CA PRO A 64 16.35 11.67 -2.55
C PRO A 64 16.26 13.02 -3.25
N GLU A 65 17.33 13.80 -3.18
CA GLU A 65 17.50 15.02 -3.96
C GLU A 65 17.70 14.65 -5.44
N GLY A 66 17.01 15.36 -6.34
CA GLY A 66 17.16 15.17 -7.77
C GLY A 66 15.91 15.48 -8.58
N ASN A 67 16.15 15.92 -9.81
CA ASN A 67 15.08 16.22 -10.77
C ASN A 67 14.60 14.93 -11.44
N ARG A 68 13.30 14.66 -11.35
CA ARG A 68 12.65 13.58 -12.11
C ARG A 68 12.39 14.04 -13.55
N LYS A 69 12.51 13.10 -14.51
CA LYS A 69 12.05 13.33 -15.88
C LYS A 69 10.54 13.62 -15.89
N ARG A 70 10.12 14.61 -16.70
CA ARG A 70 8.70 14.95 -16.93
C ARG A 70 7.95 13.71 -17.42
N GLY A 71 6.78 13.43 -16.84
CA GLY A 71 5.95 12.27 -17.18
C GLY A 71 6.10 11.03 -16.29
N ARG A 72 7.15 10.93 -15.45
CA ARG A 72 7.27 9.80 -14.51
C ARG A 72 6.31 9.96 -13.33
N PRO A 73 5.53 8.92 -12.94
CA PRO A 73 4.67 8.97 -11.76
C PRO A 73 5.43 9.36 -10.49
N LYS A 74 4.75 10.09 -9.61
CA LYS A 74 5.28 10.62 -8.34
C LYS A 74 5.22 9.60 -7.19
N ASN A 75 5.53 8.32 -7.45
CA ASN A 75 5.36 7.20 -6.52
C ASN A 75 6.64 6.83 -5.72
N THR A 76 7.20 7.77 -4.96
CA THR A 76 8.33 7.47 -4.05
C THR A 76 7.87 6.61 -2.86
N LEU A 77 8.73 5.71 -2.36
CA LEU A 77 8.50 4.91 -1.15
C LEU A 77 7.96 5.74 0.02
N ARG A 78 8.60 6.88 0.32
CA ARG A 78 8.14 7.83 1.34
C ARG A 78 6.69 8.29 1.15
N ARG A 79 6.30 8.68 -0.07
CA ARG A 79 4.93 9.12 -0.38
C ARG A 79 3.89 8.01 -0.25
N ILE A 80 4.28 6.81 -0.64
CA ILE A 80 3.43 5.62 -0.52
C ILE A 80 3.19 5.30 0.96
N ILE A 81 4.25 5.35 1.77
CA ILE A 81 4.15 5.17 3.23
C ILE A 81 3.30 6.27 3.87
N GLU A 82 3.53 7.54 3.53
CA GLU A 82 2.74 8.67 4.01
C GLU A 82 1.24 8.52 3.66
N ALA A 83 0.93 8.01 2.47
CA ALA A 83 -0.45 7.73 2.07
C ALA A 83 -1.06 6.59 2.90
N ASP A 84 -0.34 5.48 3.07
CA ASP A 84 -0.80 4.36 3.90
C ASP A 84 -1.03 4.80 5.35
N MET A 85 -0.13 5.62 5.92
CA MET A 85 -0.25 6.16 7.27
C MET A 85 -1.49 7.05 7.42
N LYS A 86 -1.76 7.94 6.46
CA LYS A 86 -3.00 8.73 6.43
C LYS A 86 -4.24 7.86 6.41
N THR A 87 -4.24 6.77 5.65
CA THR A 87 -5.39 5.84 5.63
C THR A 87 -5.59 5.10 6.95
N MET A 88 -4.55 4.96 7.77
CA MET A 88 -4.61 4.31 9.08
C MET A 88 -4.66 5.31 10.25
N ASN A 89 -4.78 6.61 9.95
CA ASN A 89 -4.83 7.68 10.94
C ASN A 89 -3.62 7.73 11.90
N TYR A 90 -2.42 7.45 11.37
CA TYR A 90 -1.16 7.57 12.13
C TYR A 90 -0.29 8.71 11.59
N ASN A 91 0.46 9.36 12.47
CA ASN A 91 1.53 10.28 12.10
C ASN A 91 2.94 9.66 12.32
N TRP A 92 3.99 10.27 11.74
CA TRP A 92 5.38 9.78 11.88
C TRP A 92 5.84 9.74 13.33
N THR A 93 5.42 10.71 14.14
CA THR A 93 5.81 10.79 15.56
C THR A 93 5.20 9.67 16.41
N GLU A 94 3.97 9.24 16.12
CA GLU A 94 3.31 8.10 16.75
C GLU A 94 3.95 6.80 16.30
N LEU A 95 4.29 6.70 15.01
CA LEU A 95 4.94 5.54 14.42
C LEU A 95 6.30 5.27 15.07
N GLU A 96 7.08 6.33 15.32
CA GLU A 96 8.38 6.23 16.01
C GLU A 96 8.26 5.86 17.48
N ARG A 97 7.13 6.18 18.14
CA ARG A 97 6.86 5.82 19.54
C ARG A 97 6.43 4.37 19.73
N ILE A 98 5.90 3.72 18.68
CA ILE A 98 5.45 2.32 18.71
C ILE A 98 6.64 1.35 18.58
N ALA A 99 7.79 1.83 18.11
CA ALA A 99 9.00 1.05 17.87
C ALA A 99 9.97 1.07 19.05
#